data_AF-A0A1Q5LHK5-F1
#
_entry.id   AF-A0A1Q5LHK5-F1
#
_cell.length_a   1.000
_cell.length_b   1.000
_cell.length_c   1.000
_cell.angle_alpha   90.00
_cell.angle_beta   90.00
_cell.angle_gamma   90.00
#
_symmetry.space_group_name_H-M   'P 1'
#
loop_
_entity.id
_entity.type
_entity.pdbx_description
1 polymer ?
#
loop_
_entity_poly.entity_id
_entity_poly.type
_entity_poly.pdbx_seq_one_letter_code
_entity_poly.pdbx_strand_id
1 'polypeptide(L)'
;MTTTTTAPAPADPAATDADLASQPIGYWSGVVHKAVITHLRDAMARVDVTQPQWWTLNRVDVGDHVTREVIVSGLADVADTPHDASRAVDHLLHRGWLGIDAEQRLHLTDEGRAAKARIKELVTGIRARIHDGISDDEYVAALKVLRRMADNVAAATPA
;
A
#
# COMPACT_ATOMS: atom_id res chain seq x y z
N MET A 1 -27.94 8.17 -19.61
CA MET A 1 -27.80 7.06 -18.65
C MET A 1 -28.90 7.21 -17.62
N THR A 2 -29.84 6.27 -17.59
CA THR A 2 -30.87 6.19 -16.54
C THR A 2 -30.20 5.74 -15.24
N THR A 3 -30.08 6.65 -14.28
CA THR A 3 -29.70 6.30 -12.91
C THR A 3 -30.88 5.59 -12.25
N THR A 4 -30.84 4.26 -12.23
CA THR A 4 -31.69 3.49 -11.33
C THR A 4 -31.21 3.77 -9.90
N THR A 5 -32.01 4.47 -9.11
CA THR A 5 -31.69 4.73 -7.70
C THR A 5 -31.90 3.44 -6.91
N THR A 6 -30.84 2.65 -6.74
CA THR A 6 -30.83 1.51 -5.82
C THR A 6 -30.85 2.01 -4.37
N ALA A 7 -31.80 1.54 -3.56
CA ALA A 7 -31.83 1.87 -2.13
C ALA A 7 -30.67 1.18 -1.39
N PRO A 8 -30.02 1.84 -0.41
CA PRO A 8 -28.94 1.23 0.36
C PRO A 8 -29.47 0.15 1.30
N ALA A 9 -28.72 -0.94 1.45
CA ALA A 9 -28.98 -2.04 2.37
C ALA A 9 -27.91 -2.10 3.48
N PRO A 10 -28.19 -2.76 4.62
CA PRO A 10 -27.15 -3.15 5.57
C PRO A 10 -26.09 -4.02 4.91
N ALA A 11 -24.87 -3.98 5.46
CA ALA A 11 -23.80 -4.87 5.02
C ALA A 11 -24.18 -6.33 5.27
N ASP A 12 -24.13 -7.15 4.23
CA ASP A 12 -24.39 -8.58 4.28
C ASP A 12 -23.29 -9.35 3.52
N PRO A 13 -22.41 -10.08 4.22
CA PRO A 13 -21.41 -10.94 3.59
C PRO A 13 -21.99 -12.05 2.70
N ALA A 14 -23.27 -12.39 2.88
CA ALA A 14 -23.98 -13.40 2.11
C ALA A 14 -24.87 -12.81 1.00
N ALA A 15 -24.75 -11.52 0.70
CA ALA A 15 -25.50 -10.85 -0.35
C ALA A 15 -25.34 -11.56 -1.70
N THR A 16 -26.44 -11.71 -2.43
CA THR A 16 -26.42 -12.28 -3.78
C THR A 16 -25.97 -11.23 -4.81
N ASP A 17 -25.59 -11.66 -6.01
CA ASP A 17 -25.22 -10.76 -7.11
C ASP A 17 -26.31 -9.70 -7.40
N ALA A 18 -27.58 -10.07 -7.23
CA ALA A 18 -28.71 -9.15 -7.41
C ALA A 18 -28.76 -8.04 -6.36
N ASP A 19 -28.20 -8.30 -5.16
CA ASP A 19 -28.23 -7.39 -4.02
C ASP A 19 -26.96 -6.53 -3.91
N LEU A 20 -25.87 -6.90 -4.61
CA LEU A 20 -24.56 -6.22 -4.51
C LEU A 20 -24.64 -4.71 -4.79
N ALA A 21 -25.54 -4.28 -5.69
CA ALA A 21 -25.72 -2.86 -6.00
C ALA A 21 -26.25 -2.03 -4.81
N SER A 22 -26.87 -2.66 -3.82
CA SER A 22 -27.40 -2.02 -2.61
C SER A 22 -26.39 -2.04 -1.44
N GLN A 23 -25.32 -2.82 -1.55
CA GLN A 23 -24.38 -3.06 -0.48
C GLN A 23 -23.51 -1.81 -0.20
N PRO A 24 -23.19 -1.52 1.07
CA PRO A 24 -22.45 -0.32 1.42
C PRO A 24 -20.97 -0.46 1.06
N ILE A 25 -20.48 0.38 0.15
CA ILE A 25 -19.08 0.35 -0.29
C ILE A 25 -18.07 0.56 0.85
N GLY A 26 -18.43 1.32 1.89
CA GLY A 26 -17.57 1.55 3.05
C GLY A 26 -17.26 0.27 3.84
N TYR A 27 -18.21 -0.67 3.89
CA TYR A 27 -17.98 -1.97 4.52
C TYR A 27 -17.02 -2.82 3.68
N TRP A 28 -17.32 -3.00 2.40
CA TRP A 28 -16.54 -3.88 1.51
C TRP A 28 -15.13 -3.36 1.26
N SER A 29 -14.95 -2.05 1.11
CA SER A 29 -13.61 -1.45 1.01
C SER A 29 -12.82 -1.65 2.31
N GLY A 30 -13.47 -1.59 3.48
CA GLY A 30 -12.86 -1.92 4.77
C GLY A 30 -12.45 -3.39 4.89
N VAL A 31 -13.30 -4.32 4.44
CA VAL A 31 -13.00 -5.76 4.41
C VAL A 31 -11.77 -6.03 3.54
N VAL A 32 -11.76 -5.52 2.31
CA VAL A 32 -10.63 -5.68 1.38
C VAL A 32 -9.36 -5.04 1.95
N HIS A 33 -9.45 -3.81 2.46
CA HIS A 33 -8.32 -3.11 3.06
C HIS A 33 -7.69 -3.92 4.19
N LYS A 34 -8.49 -4.41 5.14
CA LYS A 34 -8.00 -5.21 6.27
C LYS A 34 -7.35 -6.51 5.79
N ALA A 35 -8.01 -7.26 4.91
CA ALA A 35 -7.48 -8.53 4.39
C ALA A 35 -6.14 -8.34 3.67
N VAL A 36 -6.04 -7.35 2.78
CA VAL A 36 -4.83 -7.05 2.01
C VAL A 36 -3.68 -6.62 2.92
N ILE A 37 -3.93 -5.68 3.84
CA ILE A 37 -2.88 -5.16 4.74
C ILE A 37 -2.39 -6.22 5.72
N THR A 38 -3.28 -7.03 6.30
CA THR A 38 -2.89 -8.14 7.17
C THR A 38 -2.03 -9.14 6.41
N HIS A 39 -2.47 -9.58 5.23
CA HIS A 39 -1.71 -10.55 4.43
C HIS A 39 -0.34 -10.03 4.01
N LEU A 40 -0.24 -8.75 3.63
CA LEU A 40 1.03 -8.10 3.31
C LEU A 40 1.96 -8.06 4.53
N ARG A 41 1.46 -7.60 5.69
CA ARG A 41 2.26 -7.51 6.92
C ARG A 41 2.74 -8.89 7.38
N ASP A 42 1.88 -9.91 7.34
CA ASP A 42 2.24 -11.28 7.72
C ASP A 42 3.30 -11.87 6.80
N ALA A 43 3.19 -11.62 5.49
CA ALA A 43 4.18 -12.09 4.53
C ALA A 43 5.54 -11.42 4.73
N MET A 44 5.56 -10.10 4.94
CA MET A 44 6.80 -9.35 5.17
C MET A 44 7.47 -9.71 6.50
N ALA A 45 6.68 -9.97 7.55
CA ALA A 45 7.20 -10.41 8.84
C ALA A 45 7.96 -11.74 8.74
N ARG A 46 7.56 -12.66 7.85
CA ARG A 46 8.27 -13.94 7.62
C ARG A 46 9.68 -13.80 7.05
N VAL A 47 10.02 -12.62 6.52
CA VAL A 47 11.36 -12.31 6.00
C VAL A 47 12.05 -11.21 6.81
N ASP A 48 11.58 -10.96 8.03
CA ASP A 48 12.08 -9.94 8.95
C ASP A 48 12.12 -8.53 8.33
N VAL A 49 11.04 -8.14 7.66
CA VAL A 49 10.88 -6.81 7.03
C VAL A 49 9.55 -6.19 7.44
N THR A 50 9.56 -4.88 7.70
CA THR A 50 8.35 -4.08 7.96
C THR A 50 7.94 -3.24 6.76
N GLN A 51 6.68 -2.79 6.70
CA GLN A 51 6.21 -1.89 5.63
C GLN A 51 7.05 -0.60 5.51
N PRO A 52 7.36 0.12 6.61
CA PRO A 52 8.26 1.28 6.55
C PRO A 52 9.64 0.94 5.96
N GLN A 53 10.23 -0.20 6.31
CA GLN A 53 11.51 -0.62 5.73
C GLN A 53 11.41 -0.88 4.22
N TRP A 54 10.34 -1.54 3.77
CA TRP A 54 10.10 -1.74 2.34
C TRP A 54 9.89 -0.44 1.58
N TRP A 55 9.11 0.50 2.12
CA TRP A 55 8.92 1.81 1.50
C TRP A 55 10.21 2.61 1.42
N THR A 56 11.05 2.54 2.46
CA THR A 56 12.38 3.16 2.48
C THR A 56 13.28 2.55 1.39
N LEU A 57 13.37 1.22 1.30
CA LEU A 57 14.15 0.54 0.26
C LEU A 57 13.70 0.93 -1.16
N ASN A 58 12.40 1.04 -1.39
CA ASN A 58 11.87 1.46 -2.69
C ASN A 58 12.17 2.92 -2.99
N ARG A 59 12.03 3.83 -2.01
CA ARG A 59 12.33 5.25 -2.19
C ARG A 59 13.81 5.49 -2.49
N VAL A 60 14.72 4.80 -1.79
CA VAL A 60 16.16 4.89 -2.05
C VAL A 60 16.53 4.33 -3.43
N ASP A 61 15.85 3.29 -3.90
CA ASP A 61 16.12 2.69 -5.22
C ASP A 61 15.74 3.58 -6.41
N VAL A 62 14.63 4.31 -6.30
CA VAL A 62 14.10 5.15 -7.38
C VAL A 62 14.50 6.61 -7.26
N GLY A 63 14.82 7.05 -6.05
CA GLY A 63 15.09 8.44 -5.74
C GLY A 63 16.55 8.79 -6.00
N ASP A 64 16.75 10.00 -6.51
CA ASP A 64 18.07 10.59 -6.61
C ASP A 64 18.33 11.46 -5.36
N HIS A 65 19.56 11.45 -4.85
CA HIS A 65 19.98 12.26 -3.68
C HIS A 65 19.11 12.08 -2.41
N VAL A 66 18.66 10.85 -2.13
CA VAL A 66 17.76 10.56 -1.00
C VAL A 66 18.49 10.69 0.33
N THR A 67 18.04 11.58 1.22
CA THR A 67 18.55 11.67 2.61
C THR A 67 17.56 11.05 3.61
N ARG A 68 17.99 10.93 4.88
CA ARG A 68 17.11 10.51 5.98
C ARG A 68 15.88 11.41 6.09
N GLU A 69 16.05 12.73 6.01
CA GLU A 69 14.97 13.71 6.14
C GLU A 69 13.96 13.55 5.01
N VAL A 70 14.42 13.29 3.79
CA VAL A 70 13.55 13.01 2.64
C VAL A 70 12.71 11.75 2.87
N ILE A 71 13.31 10.68 3.42
CA ILE A 71 12.55 9.46 3.76
C ILE A 71 11.51 9.74 4.85
N VAL A 72 11.90 10.40 5.94
CA VAL A 72 11.00 10.66 7.08
C VAL A 72 9.83 11.54 6.67
N SER A 73 10.10 12.66 5.99
CA SER A 73 9.06 13.55 5.49
C SER A 73 8.15 12.84 4.47
N GLY A 74 8.74 12.12 3.52
CA GLY A 74 7.98 11.44 2.47
C GLY A 74 7.12 10.27 2.95
N LEU A 75 7.32 9.79 4.18
CA LEU A 75 6.54 8.70 4.79
C LEU A 75 5.61 9.16 5.92
N ALA A 76 5.58 10.45 6.25
CA ALA A 76 4.84 10.98 7.40
C ALA A 76 3.33 10.63 7.35
N ASP A 77 2.72 10.72 6.16
CA ASP A 77 1.27 10.49 6.00
C ASP A 77 0.86 9.01 6.02
N VAL A 78 1.82 8.10 5.86
CA VAL A 78 1.58 6.65 5.75
C VAL A 78 2.17 5.84 6.91
N ALA A 79 2.98 6.48 7.75
CA ALA A 79 3.54 5.86 8.94
C ALA A 79 2.48 5.78 10.06
N ASP A 80 2.49 4.67 10.81
CA ASP A 80 1.60 4.51 11.96
C ASP A 80 2.06 5.43 13.11
N THR A 81 3.38 5.68 13.24
CA THR A 81 3.96 6.62 14.20
C THR A 81 4.99 7.56 13.55
N PRO A 82 5.20 8.77 14.11
CA PRO A 82 6.20 9.72 13.61
C PRO A 82 7.64 9.17 13.57
N HIS A 83 7.93 8.09 14.28
CA HIS A 83 9.27 7.52 14.40
C HIS A 83 9.52 6.32 13.49
N ASP A 84 8.49 5.76 12.85
CA ASP A 84 8.61 4.51 12.10
C ASP A 84 9.58 4.62 10.93
N ALA A 85 9.51 5.73 10.19
CA ALA A 85 10.39 5.99 9.06
C ALA A 85 11.86 6.14 9.49
N SER A 86 12.13 6.87 10.58
CA SER A 86 13.48 7.02 11.12
C SER A 86 14.05 5.68 11.57
N ARG A 87 13.28 4.91 12.36
CA ARG A 87 13.69 3.59 12.84
C ARG A 87 13.91 2.61 11.69
N ALA A 88 13.13 2.70 10.62
CA ALA A 88 13.34 1.91 9.41
C ALA A 88 14.70 2.22 8.77
N VAL A 89 15.07 3.50 8.64
CA VAL A 89 16.40 3.89 8.14
C VAL A 89 17.51 3.36 9.05
N ASP A 90 17.40 3.56 10.37
CA ASP A 90 18.40 3.06 11.34
C ASP A 90 18.60 1.54 11.22
N HIS A 91 17.51 0.77 11.17
CA HIS A 91 17.58 -0.69 11.06
C HIS A 91 18.20 -1.13 9.73
N LEU A 92 17.87 -0.45 8.62
CA LEU A 92 18.40 -0.82 7.31
C LEU A 92 19.90 -0.49 7.17
N LEU A 93 20.36 0.61 7.79
CA LEU A 93 21.78 0.92 7.92
C LEU A 93 22.51 -0.11 8.78
N HIS A 94 21.92 -0.45 9.94
CA HIS A 94 22.49 -1.46 10.84
C HIS A 94 22.61 -2.85 10.18
N ARG A 95 21.64 -3.23 9.35
CA ARG A 95 21.69 -4.47 8.56
C ARG A 95 22.66 -4.42 7.38
N GLY A 96 23.27 -3.27 7.10
CA GLY A 96 24.11 -3.07 5.93
C GLY A 96 23.35 -3.16 4.61
N TRP A 97 22.03 -2.96 4.60
CA TRP A 97 21.22 -2.91 3.38
C TRP A 97 21.20 -1.50 2.77
N LEU A 98 21.43 -0.49 3.61
CA LEU A 98 21.72 0.87 3.19
C LEU A 98 23.13 1.25 3.60
N GLY A 99 23.76 2.09 2.78
CA GLY A 99 24.94 2.86 3.11
C GLY A 99 24.62 4.37 3.12
N ILE A 100 25.49 5.14 3.75
CA ILE A 100 25.48 6.61 3.71
C ILE A 100 26.80 7.06 3.09
N ASP A 101 26.74 7.95 2.10
CA ASP A 101 27.91 8.58 1.51
C ASP A 101 28.40 9.82 2.29
N ALA A 102 29.46 10.47 1.80
CA ALA A 102 30.02 11.66 2.45
C ALA A 102 29.03 12.83 2.51
N GLU A 103 28.11 12.91 1.53
CA GLU A 103 27.06 13.91 1.39
C GLU A 103 25.78 13.56 2.18
N GLN A 104 25.80 12.54 3.04
CA GLN A 104 24.67 12.05 3.84
C GLN A 104 23.51 11.46 3.02
N ARG A 105 23.79 11.00 1.80
CA ARG A 105 22.79 10.37 0.93
C ARG A 105 22.77 8.86 1.16
N LEU A 106 21.57 8.35 1.25
CA LEU A 106 21.28 6.93 1.36
C LEU A 106 21.42 6.28 -0.01
N HIS A 107 22.09 5.14 -0.05
CA HIS A 107 22.16 4.28 -1.23
C HIS A 107 22.00 2.82 -0.83
N LEU A 108 21.49 2.00 -1.76
CA LEU A 108 21.46 0.55 -1.57
C LEU A 108 22.87 -0.02 -1.69
N THR A 109 23.24 -0.89 -0.76
CA THR A 109 24.39 -1.79 -0.90
C THR A 109 24.04 -2.96 -1.84
N ASP A 110 25.01 -3.82 -2.15
CA ASP A 110 24.75 -5.04 -2.90
C ASP A 110 23.82 -5.99 -2.13
N GLU A 111 24.04 -6.12 -0.82
CA GLU A 111 23.19 -6.90 0.09
C GLU A 111 21.77 -6.32 0.13
N GLY A 112 21.65 -4.99 0.16
CA GLY A 112 20.38 -4.28 0.13
C GLY A 112 19.62 -4.49 -1.17
N ARG A 113 20.30 -4.43 -2.32
CA ARG A 113 19.72 -4.76 -3.63
C ARG A 113 19.22 -6.20 -3.67
N ALA A 114 20.02 -7.15 -3.19
CA ALA A 114 19.64 -8.56 -3.13
C ALA A 114 18.44 -8.80 -2.21
N ALA A 115 18.40 -8.16 -1.04
CA ALA A 115 17.26 -8.22 -0.12
C ALA A 115 15.99 -7.62 -0.75
N LYS A 116 16.12 -6.44 -1.37
CA LYS A 116 15.02 -5.78 -2.08
C LYS A 116 14.45 -6.64 -3.20
N ALA A 117 15.29 -7.35 -3.96
CA ALA A 117 14.83 -8.27 -5.00
C ALA A 117 13.97 -9.41 -4.41
N ARG A 118 14.40 -10.05 -3.32
CA ARG A 118 13.61 -11.10 -2.63
C ARG A 118 12.29 -10.57 -2.08
N ILE A 119 12.29 -9.37 -1.49
CA ILE A 119 11.06 -8.75 -0.98
C ILE A 119 10.14 -8.38 -2.14
N LYS A 120 10.68 -7.93 -3.28
CA LYS A 120 9.91 -7.64 -4.49
C LYS A 120 9.21 -8.90 -5.01
N GLU A 121 9.90 -10.03 -5.09
CA GLU A 121 9.29 -11.31 -5.48
C GLU A 121 8.13 -11.70 -4.56
N LEU A 122 8.31 -11.54 -3.23
CA LEU A 122 7.27 -11.76 -2.24
C LEU A 122 6.04 -10.87 -2.47
N VAL A 123 6.24 -9.56 -2.64
CA VAL A 123 5.17 -8.59 -2.88
C VAL A 123 4.48 -8.84 -4.22
N THR A 124 5.22 -9.22 -5.26
CA THR A 124 4.68 -9.63 -6.56
C THR A 124 3.79 -10.87 -6.42
N GLY A 125 4.21 -11.88 -5.64
CA GLY A 125 3.39 -13.06 -5.37
C GLY A 125 2.14 -12.77 -4.52
N ILE A 126 2.20 -11.77 -3.64
CA ILE A 126 1.02 -11.26 -2.93
C ILE A 126 0.05 -10.59 -3.90
N ARG A 127 0.56 -9.70 -4.78
CA ARG A 127 -0.26 -9.06 -5.80
C ARG A 127 -0.94 -10.09 -6.70
N ALA A 128 -0.21 -11.11 -7.14
CA ALA A 128 -0.77 -12.18 -7.97
C ALA A 128 -1.95 -12.88 -7.28
N ARG A 129 -1.83 -13.18 -5.98
CA ARG A 129 -2.92 -13.78 -5.18
C ARG A 129 -4.13 -12.85 -5.01
N ILE A 130 -3.90 -11.55 -4.84
CA ILE A 130 -4.98 -10.55 -4.74
C ILE A 130 -5.74 -10.43 -6.08
N HIS A 131 -5.03 -10.61 -7.19
CA HIS A 131 -5.58 -10.53 -8.55
C HIS A 131 -6.07 -11.89 -9.09
N ASP A 132 -6.01 -12.97 -8.32
CA ASP A 132 -6.42 -14.28 -8.80
C ASP A 132 -7.91 -14.27 -9.16
N GLY A 133 -8.24 -14.69 -10.39
CA GLY A 133 -9.59 -14.61 -10.94
C GLY A 133 -10.10 -13.20 -11.30
N ILE A 134 -9.25 -12.17 -11.25
CA ILE A 134 -9.61 -10.78 -11.60
C ILE A 134 -8.75 -10.32 -12.78
N SER A 135 -9.39 -9.98 -13.90
CA SER A 135 -8.67 -9.42 -15.04
C SER A 135 -8.15 -8.00 -14.75
N ASP A 136 -7.11 -7.57 -15.47
CA ASP A 136 -6.59 -6.20 -15.32
C ASP A 136 -7.67 -5.15 -15.68
N ASP A 137 -8.54 -5.44 -16.64
CA ASP A 137 -9.63 -4.53 -17.04
C ASP A 137 -10.68 -4.38 -15.93
N GLU A 138 -11.09 -5.49 -15.29
CA GLU A 138 -12.00 -5.45 -14.12
C GLU A 138 -11.39 -4.71 -12.95
N TYR A 139 -10.10 -4.95 -12.66
CA TYR A 139 -9.39 -4.26 -11.60
C TYR A 139 -9.29 -2.76 -11.85
N VAL A 140 -8.94 -2.37 -13.08
CA VAL A 140 -8.90 -0.96 -13.51
C VAL A 140 -10.28 -0.31 -13.42
N ALA A 141 -11.34 -1.02 -13.84
CA ALA A 141 -12.71 -0.53 -13.73
C ALA A 141 -13.10 -0.29 -12.26
N ALA A 142 -12.82 -1.24 -11.36
CA ALA A 142 -13.07 -1.10 -9.93
C ALA A 142 -12.36 0.11 -9.33
N LEU A 143 -11.07 0.31 -9.63
CA LEU A 143 -10.31 1.48 -9.14
C LEU A 143 -10.84 2.80 -9.69
N LYS A 144 -11.27 2.85 -10.96
CA LYS A 144 -11.89 4.05 -11.54
C LYS A 144 -13.19 4.41 -10.81
N VAL A 145 -14.00 3.42 -10.45
CA VAL A 145 -15.24 3.62 -9.67
C VAL A 145 -14.92 4.14 -8.27
N LEU A 146 -13.97 3.52 -7.55
CA LEU A 146 -13.56 3.96 -6.22
C LEU A 146 -13.02 5.41 -6.22
N ARG A 147 -12.19 5.76 -7.21
CA ARG A 147 -11.69 7.13 -7.37
C ARG A 147 -12.83 8.12 -7.60
N ARG A 148 -13.78 7.79 -8.47
CA ARG A 148 -14.95 8.64 -8.71
C ARG A 148 -15.79 8.83 -7.44
N MET A 149 -15.97 7.77 -6.64
CA MET A 149 -16.67 7.87 -5.36
C MET A 149 -15.96 8.82 -4.39
N ALA A 150 -14.62 8.72 -4.29
CA ALA A 150 -13.82 9.63 -3.46
C ALA A 150 -13.96 11.10 -3.92
N ASP A 151 -13.86 11.35 -5.25
CA ASP A 151 -14.04 12.69 -5.82
C ASP A 151 -15.43 13.26 -5.50
N ASN A 152 -16.48 12.44 -5.60
CA ASN A 152 -17.86 12.85 -5.32
C ASN A 152 -18.05 13.25 -3.84
N VAL A 153 -17.46 12.51 -2.90
CA VAL A 153 -17.54 12.80 -1.45
C VAL A 153 -16.76 14.06 -1.11
N ALA A 154 -15.55 14.21 -1.66
CA ALA A 154 -14.72 15.40 -1.47
C ALA A 154 -15.40 16.66 -2.00
N ALA A 155 -16.08 16.58 -3.15
CA ALA A 155 -16.85 17.70 -3.69
C ALA A 155 -18.08 18.08 -2.84
N ALA A 156 -18.67 17.11 -2.13
CA ALA A 156 -19.86 17.32 -1.31
C ALA A 156 -19.55 17.86 0.10
N THR A 157 -18.30 17.73 0.56
CA THR A 157 -17.84 18.22 1.87
C THR A 157 -16.93 19.42 1.65
N PRO A 158 -17.45 20.67 1.67
CA PRO A 158 -16.60 21.86 1.56
C PRO A 158 -15.63 21.93 2.75
N ALA A 159 -14.40 22.36 2.46
CA ALA A 159 -13.32 22.52 3.44
C ALA A 159 -13.66 23.49 4.58
#